data_AF-A0A9D8TPF8-F1
#
_entry.id   AF-A0A9D8TPF8-F1
#
_cell.length_a   1.000
_cell.length_b   1.000
_cell.length_c   1.000
_cell.angle_alpha   90.00
_cell.angle_beta   90.00
_cell.angle_gamma   90.00
#
_symmetry.space_group_name_H-M   'P 1'
#
loop_
_entity.id
_entity.type
_entity.pdbx_description
1 polymer ?
#
loop_
_entity_poly.entity_id
_entity_poly.type
_entity_poly.pdbx_seq_one_letter_code
_entity_poly.pdbx_strand_id
1 'polypeptide(L)'
;MKYLNNETDAINLFESHIKKIIFSEDGTATFIINWTESYEELKLVCNYCSNYQSCIKPFNPFYENKLLLCNGFLITGFSYKKTDNGYTVQFNFDLEYEGFIRFECCEFYIEISDNHTPFQPGGNDNLIDNPPT
;
A
#
# COMPACT_ATOMS: atom_id res chain seq x y z
N MET A 1 7.71 6.64 -14.86
CA MET A 1 6.40 6.37 -15.50
C MET A 1 5.28 6.50 -14.46
N LYS A 2 4.10 6.97 -14.88
CA LYS A 2 2.90 7.08 -14.04
C LYS A 2 1.85 6.09 -14.54
N TYR A 3 1.43 5.18 -13.68
CA TYR A 3 0.39 4.18 -13.97
C TYR A 3 -0.88 4.58 -13.22
N LEU A 4 -1.97 4.81 -13.95
CA LEU A 4 -3.25 5.18 -13.36
C LEU A 4 -3.96 3.93 -12.80
N ASN A 5 -4.95 4.15 -11.94
CA ASN A 5 -5.72 3.11 -11.23
C ASN A 5 -6.30 1.98 -12.11
N ASN A 6 -6.48 2.18 -13.42
CA ASN A 6 -6.95 1.16 -14.36
C ASN A 6 -5.82 0.33 -14.98
N GLU A 7 -4.58 0.74 -14.73
CA GLU A 7 -3.34 0.10 -15.17
C GLU A 7 -2.61 -0.56 -13.99
N THR A 8 -3.07 -0.32 -12.76
CA THR A 8 -2.44 -0.84 -11.54
C THR A 8 -2.64 -2.33 -11.31
N ASP A 9 -3.55 -2.99 -12.03
CA ASP A 9 -3.61 -4.47 -12.07
C ASP A 9 -2.33 -5.10 -12.63
N ALA A 10 -1.49 -4.31 -13.31
CA ALA A 10 -0.18 -4.74 -13.78
C ALA A 10 0.91 -4.69 -12.69
N ILE A 11 0.62 -4.17 -11.48
CA ILE A 11 1.64 -3.85 -10.47
C ILE A 11 1.49 -4.69 -9.22
N ASN A 12 2.33 -5.72 -9.11
CA ASN A 12 2.49 -6.49 -7.89
C ASN A 12 3.40 -5.78 -6.87
N LEU A 13 2.86 -5.53 -5.67
CA LEU A 13 3.59 -4.98 -4.52
C LEU A 13 3.91 -6.02 -3.44
N PHE A 14 3.66 -7.31 -3.70
CA PHE A 14 4.01 -8.39 -2.78
C PHE A 14 5.50 -8.34 -2.43
N GLU A 15 5.82 -8.65 -1.17
CA GLU A 15 7.16 -8.61 -0.58
C GLU A 15 7.87 -7.25 -0.61
N SER A 16 7.21 -6.18 -1.08
CA SER A 16 7.74 -4.82 -1.03
C SER A 16 7.53 -4.18 0.34
N HIS A 17 8.25 -3.11 0.66
CA HIS A 17 8.20 -2.51 2.00
C HIS A 17 7.70 -1.07 1.97
N ILE A 18 6.66 -0.75 2.73
CA ILE A 18 6.26 0.64 2.99
C ILE A 18 7.32 1.26 3.90
N LYS A 19 8.15 2.12 3.34
CA LYS A 19 9.24 2.83 4.05
C LYS A 19 8.73 4.07 4.75
N LYS A 20 7.80 4.79 4.10
CA LYS A 20 7.28 6.06 4.61
C LYS A 20 5.87 6.31 4.09
N ILE A 21 5.04 6.91 4.93
CA ILE A 21 3.73 7.45 4.54
C ILE A 21 3.78 8.96 4.77
N ILE A 22 3.39 9.74 3.77
CA ILE A 22 3.32 11.20 3.81
C ILE A 22 1.87 11.61 3.62
N PHE A 23 1.34 12.39 4.56
CA PHE A 23 0.00 12.96 4.47
C PHE A 23 0.11 14.46 4.21
N SER A 24 -0.61 14.92 3.20
CA SER A 24 -0.67 16.32 2.78
C SER A 24 -1.99 16.95 3.24
N GLU A 25 -1.99 18.28 3.43
CA GLU A 25 -3.16 19.05 3.90
C GLU A 25 -4.35 19.00 2.91
N ASP A 26 -4.10 18.73 1.64
CA ASP A 26 -5.09 18.56 0.58
C ASP A 26 -5.80 17.18 0.62
N GLY A 27 -5.48 16.35 1.61
CA GLY A 27 -6.01 14.99 1.73
C GLY A 27 -5.26 13.96 0.89
N THR A 28 -4.10 14.29 0.32
CA THR A 28 -3.27 13.34 -0.42
C THR A 28 -2.46 12.47 0.54
N ALA A 29 -2.48 11.15 0.34
CA ALA A 29 -1.61 10.19 1.00
C ALA A 29 -0.59 9.64 -0.01
N THR A 30 0.70 9.72 0.32
CA THR A 30 1.80 9.18 -0.51
C THR A 30 2.56 8.11 0.26
N PHE A 31 2.58 6.90 -0.28
CA PHE A 31 3.34 5.77 0.24
C PHE A 31 4.63 5.64 -0.55
N ILE A 32 5.77 5.77 0.13
CA ILE A 32 7.09 5.47 -0.42
C ILE A 32 7.39 4.01 -0.14
N ILE A 33 7.51 3.22 -1.20
CA ILE A 33 7.62 1.77 -1.15
C ILE A 33 8.97 1.37 -1.74
N ASN A 34 9.80 0.67 -0.95
CA ASN A 34 10.96 -0.02 -1.50
C ASN A 34 10.44 -1.22 -2.28
N TRP A 35 10.56 -1.16 -3.62
CA TRP A 35 10.00 -2.18 -4.50
C TRP A 35 11.00 -3.31 -4.69
N THR A 36 10.61 -4.53 -4.30
CA THR A 36 11.50 -5.70 -4.26
C THR A 36 12.04 -6.09 -5.63
N GLU A 37 11.29 -5.81 -6.70
CA GLU A 37 11.64 -6.19 -8.07
C GLU A 37 12.67 -5.25 -8.73
N SER A 38 12.92 -4.04 -8.20
CA SER A 38 13.77 -3.07 -8.91
C SER A 38 14.83 -2.34 -8.10
N TYR A 39 15.02 -2.63 -6.80
CA TYR A 39 15.91 -1.87 -5.91
C TYR A 39 15.61 -0.36 -5.82
N GLU A 40 14.54 0.12 -6.46
CA GLU A 40 14.13 1.53 -6.47
C GLU A 40 12.94 1.79 -5.55
N GLU A 41 12.72 3.08 -5.27
CA GLU A 41 11.52 3.54 -4.58
C GLU A 41 10.39 3.76 -5.58
N LEU A 42 9.27 3.08 -5.34
CA LEU A 42 7.99 3.32 -5.95
C LEU A 42 7.18 4.28 -5.07
N LYS A 43 6.34 5.12 -5.68
CA LYS A 43 5.36 5.92 -4.96
C LYS A 43 3.95 5.48 -5.32
N LEU A 44 3.14 5.11 -4.33
CA LEU A 44 1.69 5.07 -4.50
C LEU A 44 1.14 6.38 -3.96
N VAL A 45 0.48 7.15 -4.83
CA VAL A 45 -0.15 8.43 -4.47
C VAL A 45 -1.66 8.28 -4.56
N CYS A 46 -2.35 8.61 -3.49
CA CYS A 46 -3.80 8.51 -3.37
C CYS A 46 -4.36 9.90 -3.01
N ASN A 47 -5.24 10.44 -3.85
CA ASN A 47 -5.75 11.80 -3.70
C ASN A 47 -7.13 11.79 -3.01
N TYR A 48 -7.39 12.85 -2.23
CA TYR A 48 -8.67 13.06 -1.52
C TYR A 48 -9.05 11.88 -0.62
N CYS A 49 -8.09 11.43 0.18
CA CYS A 49 -8.25 10.23 0.99
C CYS A 49 -9.15 10.46 2.21
N SER A 50 -9.95 9.46 2.53
CA SER A 50 -10.89 9.46 3.66
C SER A 50 -11.04 8.05 4.25
N ASN A 51 -11.82 7.92 5.33
CA ASN A 51 -12.17 6.63 5.93
C ASN A 51 -10.95 5.74 6.25
N TYR A 52 -9.91 6.35 6.81
CA TYR A 52 -8.69 5.64 7.20
C TYR A 52 -8.95 4.65 8.34
N GLN A 53 -8.55 3.41 8.10
CA GLN A 53 -8.62 2.30 9.05
C GLN A 53 -7.27 1.60 9.08
N SER A 54 -6.76 1.33 10.28
CA SER A 54 -5.54 0.54 10.44
C SER A 54 -5.65 -0.33 11.68
N CYS A 55 -5.38 -1.61 11.52
CA CYS A 55 -5.17 -2.53 12.64
C CYS A 55 -3.86 -3.22 12.35
N ILE A 56 -2.79 -2.88 13.07
CA ILE A 56 -1.47 -3.48 12.87
C ILE A 56 -0.96 -3.91 14.24
N LYS A 57 -0.60 -5.18 14.36
CA LYS A 57 -0.05 -5.76 15.58
C LYS A 57 1.24 -6.49 15.25
N PRO A 58 2.29 -6.37 16.06
CA PRO A 58 3.49 -7.17 15.86
C PRO A 58 3.17 -8.65 16.11
N PHE A 59 3.66 -9.55 15.26
CA PHE A 59 3.46 -10.99 15.43
C PHE A 59 4.20 -11.54 16.66
N ASN A 60 5.25 -10.84 17.10
CA ASN A 60 6.02 -11.16 18.29
C ASN A 60 6.15 -9.89 19.18
N PRO A 61 5.84 -9.97 20.49
CA PRO A 61 5.94 -8.85 21.43
C PRO A 61 7.33 -8.18 21.44
N PHE A 62 8.39 -8.91 21.05
CA PHE A 62 9.74 -8.36 20.92
C PHE A 62 9.83 -7.18 19.91
N TYR A 63 8.89 -7.10 18.96
CA TYR A 63 8.80 -6.01 17.98
C TYR A 63 7.87 -4.85 18.40
N GLU A 64 7.17 -4.94 19.54
CA GLU A 64 6.29 -3.85 20.04
C GLU A 64 7.04 -2.53 20.21
N ASN A 65 8.32 -2.56 20.58
CA ASN A 65 9.15 -1.36 20.74
C ASN A 65 10.02 -1.05 19.51
N LYS A 66 9.92 -1.85 18.43
CA LYS A 66 10.69 -1.69 17.19
C LYS A 66 9.82 -1.26 15.99
N LEU A 67 8.56 -0.92 16.25
CA LEU A 67 7.47 -0.65 15.30
C LEU A 67 7.81 0.27 14.10
N LEU A 68 8.95 0.96 14.10
CA LEU A 68 9.38 1.87 13.05
C LEU A 68 10.90 1.85 12.72
N LEU A 69 11.71 1.02 13.37
CA LEU A 69 13.15 1.38 13.52
C LEU A 69 14.12 0.85 12.46
N CYS A 70 13.78 -0.12 11.59
CA CYS A 70 14.78 -0.59 10.61
C CYS A 70 14.28 -0.82 9.16
N ASN A 71 13.13 -1.48 8.92
CA ASN A 71 12.84 -2.01 7.57
C ASN A 71 11.48 -1.62 6.93
N GLY A 72 10.61 -0.86 7.61
CA GLY A 72 9.27 -0.53 7.10
C GLY A 72 8.24 -1.65 7.27
N PHE A 73 7.06 -1.53 6.67
CA PHE A 73 6.02 -2.58 6.71
C PHE A 73 6.09 -3.47 5.47
N LEU A 74 6.39 -4.75 5.65
CA LEU A 74 6.42 -5.76 4.59
C LEU A 74 5.01 -6.06 4.06
N ILE A 75 4.75 -5.65 2.82
CA ILE A 75 3.47 -5.83 2.13
C ILE A 75 3.31 -7.30 1.74
N THR A 76 2.30 -7.95 2.29
CA THR A 76 1.89 -9.33 1.94
C THR A 76 0.63 -9.35 1.08
N GLY A 77 -0.07 -8.22 1.00
CA GLY A 77 -1.17 -8.02 0.08
C GLY A 77 -1.32 -6.54 -0.25
N PHE A 78 -1.55 -6.24 -1.52
CA PHE A 78 -2.10 -4.98 -2.00
C PHE A 78 -3.44 -5.33 -2.65
N SER A 79 -4.43 -4.43 -2.55
CA SER A 79 -5.73 -4.59 -3.21
C SER A 79 -6.45 -3.26 -3.34
N TYR A 80 -7.33 -3.17 -4.33
CA TYR A 80 -8.21 -2.02 -4.46
C TYR A 80 -9.54 -2.39 -5.11
N LYS A 81 -10.61 -1.70 -4.68
CA LYS A 81 -11.97 -1.91 -5.19
C LYS A 81 -12.56 -0.58 -5.60
N LYS A 82 -13.06 -0.51 -6.84
CA LYS A 82 -13.82 0.65 -7.30
C LYS A 82 -15.13 0.76 -6.53
N THR A 83 -15.45 1.96 -6.08
CA THR A 83 -16.71 2.33 -5.42
C THR A 83 -17.41 3.42 -6.23
N ASP A 84 -18.62 3.82 -5.82
CA ASP A 84 -19.35 4.91 -6.48
C ASP A 84 -18.60 6.26 -6.41
N ASN A 85 -17.77 6.44 -5.38
CA ASN A 85 -17.07 7.70 -5.10
C ASN A 85 -15.56 7.64 -5.37
N GLY A 86 -15.03 6.54 -5.91
CA GLY A 86 -13.61 6.37 -6.17
C GLY A 86 -13.13 4.94 -5.95
N TYR A 87 -12.22 4.75 -5.01
CA TYR A 87 -11.54 3.49 -4.73
C TYR A 87 -11.39 3.28 -3.22
N THR A 88 -11.60 2.04 -2.78
CA THR A 88 -11.02 1.55 -1.52
C THR A 88 -9.67 0.94 -1.84
N VAL A 89 -8.62 1.34 -1.12
CA VAL A 89 -7.26 0.78 -1.25
C VAL A 89 -6.87 0.13 0.07
N GLN A 90 -6.22 -1.02 0.01
CA GLN A 90 -5.81 -1.77 1.19
C GLN A 90 -4.44 -2.44 1.02
N PHE A 91 -3.64 -2.36 2.08
CA PHE A 91 -2.41 -3.12 2.29
C PHE A 91 -2.60 -4.11 3.43
N ASN A 92 -2.12 -5.34 3.27
CA ASN A 92 -2.11 -6.38 4.29
C ASN A 92 -0.69 -6.74 4.70
N PHE A 93 -0.56 -7.14 5.96
CA PHE A 93 0.68 -7.58 6.59
C PHE A 93 0.38 -8.87 7.36
N ASP A 94 1.05 -9.98 7.02
CA ASP A 94 0.82 -11.31 7.65
C ASP A 94 2.13 -12.00 8.08
N LEU A 95 3.20 -11.23 8.28
CA LEU A 95 4.54 -11.76 8.60
C LEU A 95 5.10 -11.13 9.89
N GLU A 96 5.96 -10.12 9.77
CA GLU A 96 6.54 -9.44 10.94
C GLU A 96 5.47 -8.70 11.77
N TYR A 97 4.48 -8.18 11.04
CA TYR A 97 3.26 -7.60 11.56
C TYR A 97 2.08 -8.34 10.97
N GLU A 98 1.03 -8.50 11.77
CA GLU A 98 -0.29 -8.97 11.36
C GLU A 98 -1.26 -7.78 11.32
N GLY A 99 -1.98 -7.61 10.21
CA GLY A 99 -2.94 -6.54 10.09
C GLY A 99 -3.10 -5.92 8.71
N PHE A 100 -3.66 -4.71 8.68
CA PHE A 100 -3.91 -3.97 7.45
C PHE A 100 -3.86 -2.45 7.64
N ILE A 101 -3.64 -1.75 6.53
CA ILE A 101 -3.95 -0.32 6.34
C ILE A 101 -4.97 -0.24 5.21
N ARG A 102 -6.09 0.42 5.45
CA ARG A 102 -7.18 0.61 4.49
C ARG A 102 -7.63 2.06 4.48
N PHE A 103 -7.99 2.57 3.31
CA PHE A 103 -8.54 3.91 3.15
C PHE A 103 -9.36 4.00 1.86
N GLU A 104 -10.15 5.06 1.74
CA GLU A 104 -10.85 5.43 0.51
C GLU A 104 -10.14 6.61 -0.15
N CYS A 105 -10.12 6.68 -1.47
CA CYS A 105 -9.59 7.80 -2.24
C CYS A 105 -10.41 8.00 -3.53
N CYS A 106 -10.47 9.22 -4.06
CA CYS A 106 -11.17 9.47 -5.34
C CYS A 106 -10.41 8.87 -6.52
N GLU A 107 -9.08 8.94 -6.46
CA GLU A 107 -8.16 8.45 -7.47
C GLU A 107 -6.81 8.09 -6.84
N PHE A 108 -6.08 7.19 -7.48
CA PHE A 108 -4.71 6.89 -7.12
C PHE A 108 -3.88 6.54 -8.35
N TYR A 109 -2.56 6.63 -8.20
CA TYR A 109 -1.61 6.26 -9.24
C TYR A 109 -0.29 5.80 -8.62
N ILE A 110 0.47 5.05 -9.42
CA ILE A 110 1.79 4.57 -9.06
C ILE A 110 2.84 5.29 -9.91
N GLU A 111 3.85 5.88 -9.28
CA GLU A 111 5.02 6.45 -9.93
C GLU A 111 6.26 5.58 -9.72
N ILE A 112 6.99 5.33 -10.81
CA ILE A 112 8.26 4.60 -10.83
C ILE A 112 9.28 5.48 -11.57
N SER A 113 10.51 5.61 -11.06
CA SER A 113 11.54 6.51 -11.61
C SER A 113 11.97 6.16 -13.04
N ASP A 114 12.11 4.87 -13.36
CA ASP A 114 12.69 4.43 -14.63
C ASP A 114 11.74 3.58 -15.50
N ASN A 115 12.17 3.27 -16.74
CA ASN A 115 11.48 2.47 -17.76
C ASN A 115 11.20 1.01 -17.36
N HIS A 116 11.32 0.67 -16.08
CA HIS A 116 10.89 -0.61 -15.56
C HIS A 116 9.38 -0.71 -15.69
N THR A 117 8.95 -1.70 -16.45
CA THR A 117 7.54 -2.01 -16.53
C THR A 117 7.25 -3.07 -15.47
N PRO A 118 6.42 -2.75 -14.46
CA PRO A 118 5.91 -3.75 -13.55
C PRO A 118 5.00 -4.65 -14.39
N PHE A 119 5.48 -5.85 -14.75
CA PHE A 119 4.74 -6.80 -15.58
C PHE A 119 4.50 -8.11 -14.83
N GLN A 120 4.27 -8.05 -13.53
CA GLN A 120 3.65 -9.17 -12.85
C GLN A 120 2.25 -8.75 -12.42
N PRO A 121 1.20 -9.29 -13.07
CA PRO A 121 -0.16 -9.09 -12.58
C PRO A 121 -0.25 -9.64 -11.17
N GLY A 122 -0.84 -8.87 -10.27
CA GLY A 122 -0.95 -9.21 -8.86
C GLY A 122 -1.33 -7.99 -8.03
N GLY A 123 -1.81 -8.22 -6.81
CA GLY A 123 -2.19 -7.12 -5.92
C GLY A 123 -3.65 -6.69 -6.02
N ASN A 124 -4.57 -7.58 -6.43
CA ASN A 124 -6.01 -7.39 -6.19
C ASN A 124 -6.71 -8.60 -5.54
N ASP A 125 -5.94 -9.59 -5.06
CA ASP A 125 -6.50 -10.86 -4.61
C ASP A 125 -6.85 -10.89 -3.11
N ASN A 126 -6.48 -9.83 -2.36
CA ASN A 126 -6.47 -9.85 -0.90
C ASN A 126 -7.30 -8.73 -0.23
N LEU A 127 -8.36 -8.25 -0.88
CA LEU A 127 -9.26 -7.27 -0.25
C LEU A 127 -10.08 -7.93 0.87
N ILE A 128 -10.04 -7.35 2.07
CA ILE A 128 -10.88 -7.79 3.18
C ILE A 128 -12.15 -6.94 3.17
N ASP A 129 -13.29 -7.50 2.75
CA ASP A 129 -14.55 -6.74 2.67
C ASP A 129 -15.02 -6.24 4.06
N ASN A 130 -14.85 -7.06 5.10
CA ASN A 130 -15.25 -6.78 6.49
C ASN A 130 -14.05 -6.92 7.45
N PRO A 131 -13.15 -5.94 7.50
CA PRO A 131 -12.00 -6.02 8.39
C PRO A 131 -12.45 -5.96 9.85
N PRO A 132 -11.78 -6.70 10.76
CA PRO A 132 -12.06 -6.59 12.18
C PRO A 132 -11.76 -5.15 12.66
N THR A 133 -12.74 -4.56 13.34
CA THR A 133 -12.66 -3.23 13.97
C THR A 133 -11.85 -3.22 15.25
#